data_AF-A0A914T5R1-F1
#
_entry.id   AF-A0A914T5R1-F1
#
_cell.length_a   1.000
_cell.length_b   1.000
_cell.length_c   1.000
_cell.angle_alpha   90.00
_cell.angle_beta   90.00
_cell.angle_gamma   90.00
#
_symmetry.space_group_name_H-M   'P 1'
#
loop_
_entity.id
_entity.type
_entity.pdbx_description
1 polymer ?
#
loop_
_entity_poly.entity_id
_entity_poly.type
_entity_poly.pdbx_seq_one_letter_code
_entity_poly.pdbx_strand_id
1 'polypeptide(L)' 'MKKAAQLPEKSAEPCLVCGMPTSTLNLQLNACRVCASFFRRYLTIFQSYCCHKNKGSCDITIKSKH' A
#
# COMPACT_ATOMS: atom_id res chain seq x y z
N MET A 1 6.60 36.92 2.60
CA MET A 1 5.94 35.59 2.57
C MET A 1 7.03 34.54 2.35
N LYS A 2 7.39 33.75 3.37
CA LYS A 2 8.46 32.75 3.24
C LYS A 2 7.89 31.54 2.49
N LYS A 3 8.26 31.39 1.22
CA LYS A 3 7.98 30.20 0.42
C LYS A 3 8.84 29.08 0.99
N ALA A 4 8.24 28.07 1.61
CA ALA A 4 8.96 26.85 1.97
C ALA A 4 9.50 26.24 0.68
N ALA A 5 10.80 25.95 0.66
CA ALA A 5 11.47 25.37 -0.49
C ALA A 5 10.82 24.01 -0.81
N GLN A 6 10.12 23.93 -1.94
CA GLN A 6 9.62 22.70 -2.51
C GLN A 6 10.84 21.88 -2.97
N LEU A 7 11.20 20.85 -2.20
CA LEU A 7 12.11 19.79 -2.64
C LEU A 7 11.55 19.13 -3.91
N PRO A 8 12.43 18.63 -4.82
CA PRO A 8 12.04 18.23 -6.17
C PRO A 8 10.87 17.24 -6.12
N GLU A 9 9.92 17.46 -7.03
CA GLU A 9 8.77 16.60 -7.32
C GLU A 9 9.21 15.12 -7.37
N LYS A 10 9.18 14.43 -6.23
CA LYS A 10 9.52 13.01 -6.16
C LYS A 10 8.44 12.29 -6.95
N SER A 11 8.82 11.70 -8.09
CA SER A 11 7.96 10.83 -8.88
C SER A 11 7.23 9.88 -7.92
N ALA A 12 5.90 9.84 -8.02
CA ALA A 12 5.12 8.94 -7.19
C ALA A 12 5.50 7.50 -7.55
N GLU A 13 6.26 6.86 -6.68
CA GLU A 13 6.69 5.48 -6.86
C GLU A 13 5.49 4.53 -6.63
N PRO A 14 5.42 3.38 -7.29
CA PRO A 14 4.29 2.47 -7.15
C PRO A 14 4.32 1.74 -5.79
N CYS A 15 3.16 1.62 -5.15
CA CYS A 15 2.97 0.78 -3.98
C CYS A 15 3.34 -0.68 -4.30
N LEU A 16 4.24 -1.27 -3.51
CA LEU A 16 4.73 -2.65 -3.71
C LEU A 16 3.67 -3.73 -3.48
N VAL A 17 2.49 -3.36 -2.97
CA VAL A 17 1.39 -4.30 -2.71
C VAL A 17 0.33 -4.25 -3.81
N CYS A 18 -0.08 -3.06 -4.24
CA CYS A 18 -1.23 -2.88 -5.14
C CYS A 18 -0.94 -2.05 -6.40
N GLY A 19 0.28 -1.55 -6.56
CA GLY A 19 0.70 -0.71 -7.69
C GLY A 19 0.20 0.73 -7.67
N MET A 20 -0.57 1.16 -6.64
CA MET A 20 -1.04 2.55 -6.53
C MET A 20 0.13 3.53 -6.39
N PRO A 21 0.17 4.63 -7.17
CA PRO A 21 1.18 5.66 -7.01
C PRO A 21 1.16 6.22 -5.59
N THR A 22 2.32 6.30 -4.94
CA THR A 22 2.44 6.91 -3.62
C THR A 22 3.74 7.69 -3.49
N SER A 23 3.63 8.85 -2.84
CA SER A 23 4.76 9.71 -2.49
C SER A 23 5.26 9.47 -1.05
N THR A 24 4.56 8.61 -0.30
CA THR A 24 4.80 8.40 1.14
C THR A 24 5.29 6.99 1.42
N LEU A 25 6.23 6.87 2.34
CA LEU A 25 6.64 5.57 2.89
C LEU A 25 5.75 5.22 4.07
N ASN A 26 5.16 4.02 4.05
CA ASN A 26 4.42 3.47 5.17
C ASN A 26 5.04 2.13 5.54
N LEU A 27 5.22 1.88 6.84
CA LEU A 27 5.90 0.65 7.33
C LEU A 27 7.34 0.53 6.78
N GLN A 28 7.99 1.67 6.56
CA GLN A 28 9.35 1.78 6.00
C GLN A 28 9.49 1.16 4.60
N LEU A 29 8.36 0.89 3.94
CA LEU A 29 8.27 0.41 2.58
C LEU A 29 7.49 1.40 1.73
N ASN A 30 7.65 1.25 0.42
CA ASN A 30 6.79 1.92 -0.53
C ASN A 30 5.42 1.21 -0.55
N ALA A 31 4.54 1.64 0.35
CA ALA A 31 3.19 1.12 0.50
C ALA A 31 2.20 2.28 0.64
N CYS A 32 1.08 2.21 -0.07
CA CYS A 32 0.03 3.21 0.07
C CYS A 32 -0.64 3.15 1.45
N ARG A 33 -1.28 4.25 1.85
CA ARG A 33 -1.96 4.36 3.16
C ARG A 33 -2.97 3.23 3.42
N VAL A 34 -3.68 2.77 2.37
CA VAL A 34 -4.70 1.73 2.49
C VAL A 34 -4.06 0.37 2.79
N CYS A 35 -3.06 -0.05 2.02
CA CYS A 35 -2.35 -1.32 2.24
C CYS A 35 -1.67 -1.35 3.61
N ALA A 36 -1.05 -0.23 4.02
CA ALA A 36 -0.45 -0.13 5.35
C ALA A 36 -1.49 -0.22 6.48
N SER A 37 -2.63 0.44 6.34
CA SER A 37 -3.74 0.36 7.29
C SER A 37 -4.29 -1.06 7.40
N PHE A 38 -4.46 -1.76 6.27
CA PHE A 38 -4.88 -3.15 6.24
C PHE A 38 -3.92 -4.05 7.04
N PHE A 39 -2.61 -3.93 6.79
CA PHE A 39 -1.60 -4.72 7.51
C PHE A 39 -1.59 -4.43 9.02
N ARG A 40 -1.73 -3.17 9.44
CA ARG A 40 -1.82 -2.82 10.87
C ARG A 40 -3.02 -3.49 11.55
N ARG A 41 -4.18 -3.53 10.89
CA ARG A 41 -5.38 -4.22 11.42
C ARG A 41 -5.14 -5.73 11.54
N TYR A 42 -4.51 -6.33 10.54
CA TYR A 42 -4.11 -7.75 10.59
C TYR A 42 -3.23 -8.04 11.81
N LEU A 43 -2.22 -7.20 12.07
CA LEU A 43 -1.36 -7.35 13.25
C LEU A 43 -2.10 -7.18 14.58
N THR A 44 -3.22 -6.43 14.63
CA THR A 44 -4.01 -6.29 15.86
C THR A 44 -4.89 -7.51 16.12
N ILE A 45 -5.49 -8.08 15.07
CA ILE A 45 -6.45 -9.19 15.19
C ILE A 45 -5.73 -10.54 15.30
N PHE A 46 -4.50 -10.66 14.78
CA PHE A 46 -3.72 -11.91 14.75
C PHE A 46 -4.48 -13.11 14.15
N GLN A 47 -5.41 -12.86 13.21
CA GLN A 47 -6.21 -13.89 12.56
C GLN A 47 -5.66 -14.21 11.17
N SER A 48 -5.47 -15.49 10.89
CA SER A 48 -5.12 -15.98 9.56
C SER A 48 -6.31 -15.85 8.60
N TYR A 49 -6.09 -15.30 7.40
CA TYR A 49 -7.08 -15.28 6.32
C TYR A 49 -7.04 -16.58 5.51
N CYS A 50 -8.20 -17.16 5.21
CA CYS A 50 -8.31 -18.26 4.26
C CYS A 50 -8.51 -17.69 2.84
N CYS A 51 -7.66 -18.08 1.89
CA CYS A 51 -7.85 -17.72 0.48
C CYS A 51 -9.05 -18.50 -0.08
N HIS A 52 -10.16 -17.82 -0.39
CA HIS A 52 -11.36 -18.50 -0.88
C HIS A 52 -11.14 -19.32 -2.17
N LYS A 53 -10.21 -18.88 -3.03
CA LYS A 53 -9.86 -19.59 -4.28
C LYS A 53 -8.80 -20.68 -4.08
N ASN A 54 -8.20 -20.81 -2.88
CA ASN A 54 -7.12 -21.73 -2.53
C ASN A 54 -5.89 -21.72 -3.47
N LYS A 55 -5.70 -20.66 -4.26
CA LYS A 55 -4.55 -20.53 -5.20
C LYS A 55 -3.39 -19.73 -4.64
N GLY A 56 -3.62 -18.85 -3.65
CA GLY A 56 -2.59 -17.97 -3.08
C GLY A 56 -1.97 -16.96 -4.06
N SER A 57 -2.43 -16.94 -5.32
CA SER A 57 -1.84 -16.18 -6.44
C SER A 57 -2.79 -15.09 -6.95
N CYS A 58 -3.54 -14.45 -6.05
CA CYS A 58 -4.45 -13.37 -6.45
C CYS A 58 -3.63 -12.19 -6.98
N ASP A 59 -4.02 -11.64 -8.13
CA ASP A 59 -3.44 -10.39 -8.64
C ASP A 59 -3.99 -9.21 -7.83
N ILE A 60 -3.13 -8.62 -6.99
CA ILE A 60 -3.51 -7.53 -6.09
C ILE A 60 -3.25 -6.22 -6.84
N THR A 61 -4.25 -5.74 -7.59
CA THR A 61 -4.19 -4.45 -8.28
C THR A 61 -5.37 -3.57 -7.88
N ILE A 62 -5.25 -2.26 -8.03
CA ILE A 62 -6.34 -1.30 -7.71
C ILE A 62 -7.65 -1.63 -8.44
N LYS A 63 -7.56 -2.25 -9.63
CA LYS A 63 -8.69 -2.56 -10.50
C LYS A 63 -9.24 -3.97 -10.31
N SER A 64 -8.64 -4.81 -9.46
CA SER A 64 -9.13 -6.17 -9.27
C SER A 64 -10.52 -6.13 -8.64
N LYS A 65 -11.55 -6.53 -9.41
CA LYS A 65 -12.87 -6.86 -8.87
C LYS A 65 -12.77 -8.28 -8.29
N HIS A 66 -13.13 -8.44 -7.02
CA HIS A 66 -13.17 -9.73 -6.35
C HIS A 66 -14.25 -10.65 -6.93
#